data_AF-A0A067EEI2-F1
#
_entry.id   AF-A0A067EEI2-F1
#
_cell.length_a   1.000
_cell.length_b   1.000
_cell.length_c   1.000
_cell.angle_alpha   90.00
_cell.angle_beta   90.00
_cell.angle_gamma   90.00
#
_symmetry.space_group_name_H-M   'P 1'
#
loop_
_entity.id
_entity.type
_entity.pdbx_description
1 polymer ?
#
loop_
_entity_poly.entity_id
_entity_poly.type
_entity_poly.pdbx_seq_one_letter_code
_entity_poly.pdbx_strand_id
1 'polypeptide(L)' 'MLFEQYHWKKAKAKKQPYKFKWNEYMDRELRDSYYFNWPVYFP' A
#
# COMPACT_ATOMS: atom_id res chain seq x y z
N MET A 1 2.89 -3.47 -0.48
CA MET A 1 2.55 -3.37 -1.92
C MET A 1 1.19 -4.04 -2.24
N LEU A 2 0.81 -5.15 -1.59
CA LEU A 2 -0.52 -5.78 -1.79
C LEU A 2 -1.69 -4.86 -1.43
N PHE A 3 -1.58 -4.12 -0.32
CA PHE A 3 -2.60 -3.15 0.09
C PHE A 3 -2.85 -2.09 -0.99
N GLU A 4 -1.79 -1.52 -1.54
CA GLU A 4 -1.91 -0.50 -2.58
C GLU A 4 -2.42 -1.08 -3.91
N GLN A 5 -2.02 -2.30 -4.27
CA GLN A 5 -2.60 -3.02 -5.40
C GLN A 5 -4.10 -3.31 -5.21
N TYR A 6 -4.55 -3.65 -4.00
CA TYR A 6 -5.97 -3.86 -3.70
C TYR A 6 -6.77 -2.58 -3.92
N HIS A 7 -6.30 -1.46 -3.36
CA HIS A 7 -6.94 -0.16 -3.53
C HIS A 7 -6.90 0.35 -4.98
N TRP A 8 -5.79 0.12 -5.69
CA TRP A 8 -5.68 0.42 -7.11
C TRP A 8 -6.68 -0.37 -7.96
N LYS A 9 -6.81 -1.68 -7.74
CA LYS A 9 -7.80 -2.51 -8.44
C LYS A 9 -9.23 -2.02 -8.18
N LYS A 10 -9.53 -1.61 -6.95
CA LYS A 10 -10.84 -1.05 -6.57
C LYS A 10 -11.12 0.31 -7.23
N ALA A 11 -10.12 1.20 -7.32
CA ALA A 11 -10.24 2.48 -8.00
C ALA A 11 -10.37 2.31 -9.53
N LYS A 12 -9.62 1.37 -10.12
CA LYS A 12 -9.73 0.99 -11.53
C LYS A 12 -11.13 0.47 -11.86
N ALA A 13 -11.71 -0.37 -11.00
CA ALA A 13 -13.09 -0.86 -11.17
C ALA A 13 -14.12 0.29 -11.16
N LYS A 14 -13.84 1.36 -10.39
CA LYS A 14 -14.68 2.56 -10.33
C LYS A 14 -14.33 3.62 -11.39
N LYS A 15 -13.39 3.35 -12.30
CA LYS A 15 -12.82 4.32 -13.26
C LYS A 15 -12.36 5.63 -12.60
N GLN A 16 -11.88 5.55 -11.36
CA GLN A 16 -11.38 6.70 -10.63
C GLN A 16 -9.86 6.80 -10.81
N PRO A 17 -9.31 8.03 -10.98
CA PRO A 17 -7.87 8.23 -10.97
C PRO A 17 -7.33 7.83 -9.60
N TYR A 18 -6.36 6.91 -9.60
CA TYR A 18 -5.70 6.43 -8.39
C TYR A 18 -4.25 6.90 -8.38
N LYS A 19 -3.90 7.74 -7.43
CA LYS A 19 -2.52 8.15 -7.19
C LYS A 19 -1.89 7.18 -6.19
N PHE A 20 -0.84 6.49 -6.63
CA PHE A 20 -0.01 5.68 -5.73
C PHE A 20 0.68 6.62 -4.74
N LYS A 21 0.41 6.42 -3.45
CA LYS A 21 0.93 7.27 -2.36
C LYS A 21 2.12 6.61 -1.67
N TRP A 22 2.37 5.34 -1.92
CA TRP A 22 3.46 4.57 -1.32
C TRP A 22 4.83 5.18 -1.59
N ASN A 23 5.08 5.67 -2.81
CA ASN A 23 6.36 6.32 -3.14
C ASN A 23 6.49 7.75 -2.58
N GLU A 24 5.40 8.39 -2.17
CA GLU A 24 5.40 9.79 -1.74
C GLU A 24 5.52 9.92 -0.20
N TYR A 25 5.10 8.90 0.55
CA TYR A 25 5.06 8.92 2.02
C TYR A 25 5.96 7.90 2.72
N MET A 26 6.43 6.86 2.01
CA MET A 26 7.22 5.81 2.65
C MET A 26 8.71 6.09 2.48
N ASP A 27 9.30 6.71 3.50
CA ASP A 27 10.74 6.70 3.67
C ASP A 27 11.25 5.25 3.81
N ARG A 28 12.51 4.98 3.44
CA ARG A 28 13.05 3.62 3.33
C ARG A 28 12.88 2.84 4.63
N GLU A 29 13.06 3.51 5.76
CA GLU A 29 12.88 2.95 7.11
C GLU A 29 11.42 2.60 7.44
N LEU A 30 10.48 3.46 7.04
CA LEU A 30 9.05 3.23 7.26
C LEU A 30 8.55 2.05 6.40
N ARG A 31 9.09 1.93 5.18
CA ARG A 31 8.80 0.83 4.29
C ARG A 31 9.29 -0.50 4.87
N ASP A 32 10.52 -0.56 5.38
CA ASP A 32 11.08 -1.80 5.95
C ASP A 32 10.31 -2.22 7.22
N SER A 33 9.96 -1.29 8.11
CA SER A 33 9.16 -1.61 9.30
C SER A 33 7.75 -2.11 8.97
N TYR A 34 7.10 -1.57 7.91
CA TYR A 34 5.79 -2.03 7.46
C TYR A 34 5.79 -3.49 6.96
N TYR A 35 6.87 -3.95 6.34
CA TYR A 35 7.01 -5.34 5.93
C TYR A 35 7.45 -6.26 7.09
N PHE A 36 8.25 -5.74 8.04
CA PHE A 36 8.69 -6.50 9.21
C PHE A 36 7.53 -6.79 10.18
N ASN A 37 6.59 -5.86 10.33
CA ASN A 37 5.41 -6.02 11.21
C ASN A 37 4.21 -6.68 10.54
N TRP A 38 4.29 -7.01 9.25
CA TRP A 38 3.21 -7.64 8.49
C TRP A 38 2.62 -8.92 9.14
N PRO A 39 3.40 -9.85 9.73
CA PRO A 39 2.83 -11.03 10.41
C PRO A 39 2.15 -10.71 11.75
N VAL A 40 2.29 -9.49 12.30
CA VAL A 40 1.69 -9.10 13.58
C VAL A 40 0.28 -8.49 13.39
N TYR A 41 0.03 -7.86 12.24
CA TYR A 41 -1.25 -7.20 11.95
C TYR A 41 -2.30 -8.11 11.30
N PHE A 42 -1.91 -9.29 10.81
CA PHE A 42 -2.80 -10.27 10.21
C PHE A 42 -2.64 -11.64 10.89
N PRO A 43 -3.19 -11.84 12.10
CA PRO A 43 -3.41 -13.18 12.65
C PRO A 43 -4.43 -13.97 11.81
#